data_AF-A0A958FXP0-F1
#
_entry.id   AF-A0A958FXP0-F1
#
_cell.length_a   1.000
_cell.length_b   1.000
_cell.length_c   1.000
_cell.angle_alpha   90.00
_cell.angle_beta   90.00
_cell.angle_gamma   90.00
#
_symmetry.space_group_name_H-M   'P 1'
#
loop_
_entity.id
_entity.type
_entity.pdbx_description
1 polymer ?
#
loop_
_entity_poly.entity_id
_entity_poly.type
_entity_poly.pdbx_seq_one_letter_code
_entity_poly.pdbx_strand_id
1 'polypeptide(L)'
;MTASISNTKNKEDLILSHSIINYLAAGYQGQYTFLNILERLALPSLNQELIQTSKDALKTIVTWKKDLSEGLSLFSASWKAPQTFEAKRAIKMLEELRGELFKACVNTIKVLGLEYEKVDDGLLRYLIATHGRFAYARENYIRGHLEFSQALEDKNLSEQYKNHLENCSADIQLAHDLIKRFQDLKPEERKELVSAAKYHCLSLPGAFRAQALDINILLAVYRGPLTFNQSGINAENEEKWRSMGAVPEVAGYWEAYGIGPDEAQSWSNIGIADHELAAAWRLHGFDPETARSWLENGIPPIIAITWRAAGFSAEDTSYNLRDGIMDPAKGYKRASDEPETDSDEEEQEIANTNESSEPGEVE
;
A
#
# COMPACT_ATOMS: atom_id res chain seq x y z
N MET A 1 33.09 9.38 -20.82
CA MET A 1 33.10 10.82 -20.53
C MET A 1 31.65 11.25 -20.43
N THR A 2 31.08 11.25 -19.23
CA THR A 2 29.72 11.74 -18.97
C THR A 2 29.81 13.25 -18.74
N ALA A 3 29.24 14.04 -19.65
CA ALA A 3 29.10 15.47 -19.44
C ALA A 3 28.23 15.69 -18.19
N SER A 4 28.73 16.45 -17.20
CA SER A 4 27.97 16.70 -15.97
C SER A 4 26.70 17.49 -16.30
N ILE A 5 25.54 16.95 -15.93
CA ILE A 5 24.20 17.54 -16.14
C ILE A 5 24.06 18.89 -15.40
N SER A 6 24.94 19.17 -14.43
CA SER A 6 24.93 20.33 -13.53
C SER A 6 24.92 21.71 -14.21
N ASN A 7 25.25 21.80 -15.49
CA ASN A 7 25.35 23.09 -16.20
C ASN A 7 24.23 23.36 -17.22
N THR A 8 23.18 22.52 -17.24
CA THR A 8 22.08 22.66 -18.20
C THR A 8 21.07 23.71 -17.72
N LYS A 9 20.72 24.66 -18.61
CA LYS A 9 19.73 25.74 -18.39
C LYS A 9 18.29 25.25 -18.12
N ASN A 10 18.07 23.97 -17.83
CA ASN A 10 16.74 23.39 -17.84
C ASN A 10 16.52 22.20 -16.87
N LYS A 11 16.96 22.36 -15.62
CA LYS A 11 16.81 21.32 -14.58
C LYS A 11 15.35 20.90 -14.37
N GLU A 12 14.40 21.84 -14.45
CA GLU A 12 12.97 21.57 -14.29
C GLU A 12 12.44 20.64 -15.39
N ASP A 13 12.81 20.87 -16.65
CA ASP A 13 12.41 20.03 -17.78
C ASP A 13 12.98 18.61 -17.68
N LEU A 14 14.21 18.48 -17.18
CA LEU A 14 14.83 17.17 -16.92
C LEU A 14 14.11 16.43 -15.80
N ILE A 15 13.76 17.09 -14.69
CA ILE A 15 13.00 16.49 -13.59
C ILE A 15 11.61 16.05 -14.05
N LEU A 16 10.90 16.89 -14.80
CA LEU A 16 9.58 16.55 -15.33
C LEU A 16 9.65 15.35 -16.29
N SER A 17 10.62 15.38 -17.20
CA SER A 17 10.86 14.28 -18.13
C SER A 17 11.21 12.99 -17.41
N HIS A 18 12.11 13.04 -16.44
CA HIS A 18 12.46 11.91 -15.59
C HIS A 18 11.25 11.32 -14.90
N SER A 19 10.45 12.14 -14.22
CA SER A 19 9.27 11.68 -13.48
C SER A 19 8.31 10.88 -14.38
N ILE A 20 8.02 11.38 -15.59
CA ILE A 20 7.14 10.67 -16.53
C ILE A 20 7.81 9.40 -17.09
N ILE A 21 9.06 9.49 -17.56
CA ILE A 21 9.78 8.37 -18.16
C ILE A 21 9.99 7.25 -17.15
N ASN A 22 10.37 7.58 -15.91
CA ASN A 22 10.58 6.63 -14.83
C ASN A 22 9.27 5.93 -14.45
N TYR A 23 8.18 6.68 -14.36
CA TYR A 23 6.86 6.11 -14.04
C TYR A 23 6.39 5.14 -15.13
N LEU A 24 6.56 5.50 -16.40
CA LEU A 24 6.28 4.62 -17.53
C LEU A 24 7.17 3.36 -17.50
N ALA A 25 8.47 3.52 -17.24
CA ALA A 25 9.39 2.39 -17.12
C ALA A 25 8.93 1.41 -16.04
N ALA A 26 8.63 1.91 -14.84
CA ALA A 26 8.13 1.13 -13.72
C ALA A 26 6.81 0.40 -14.05
N GLY A 27 5.81 1.12 -14.54
CA GLY A 27 4.50 0.56 -14.83
C GLY A 27 4.51 -0.51 -15.91
N TYR A 28 5.20 -0.26 -17.04
CA TYR A 28 5.32 -1.25 -18.11
C TYR A 28 6.24 -2.42 -17.74
N GLN A 29 7.27 -2.21 -16.91
CA GLN A 29 8.09 -3.31 -16.41
C GLN A 29 7.26 -4.22 -15.49
N GLY A 30 6.45 -3.65 -14.59
CA GLY A 30 5.50 -4.41 -13.80
C GLY A 30 4.51 -5.19 -14.67
N GLN A 31 3.92 -4.56 -15.70
CA GLN A 31 3.01 -5.23 -16.63
C GLN A 31 3.69 -6.35 -17.41
N TYR A 32 4.92 -6.14 -17.88
CA TYR A 32 5.68 -7.18 -18.55
C TYR A 32 5.98 -8.37 -17.62
N THR A 33 6.41 -8.10 -16.38
CA THR A 33 6.61 -9.14 -15.36
C THR A 33 5.32 -9.92 -15.08
N PHE A 34 4.19 -9.23 -14.92
CA PHE A 34 2.87 -9.88 -14.73
C PHE A 34 2.60 -10.91 -15.82
N LEU A 35 2.75 -10.52 -17.08
CA LEU A 35 2.48 -11.39 -18.23
C LEU A 35 3.48 -12.54 -18.31
N ASN A 36 4.77 -12.30 -18.07
CA ASN A 36 5.79 -13.36 -18.04
C ASN A 36 5.54 -14.38 -16.92
N ILE A 37 5.09 -13.95 -15.75
CA ILE A 37 4.75 -14.86 -14.65
C ILE A 37 3.57 -15.74 -15.07
N LEU A 38 2.51 -15.16 -15.65
CA LEU A 38 1.38 -15.93 -16.17
C LEU A 38 1.81 -16.93 -17.26
N GLU A 39 2.73 -16.54 -18.15
CA GLU A 39 3.29 -17.42 -19.17
C GLU A 39 4.05 -18.59 -18.53
N ARG A 40 4.95 -18.29 -17.59
CA ARG A 40 5.76 -19.28 -16.87
C ARG A 40 4.90 -20.25 -16.06
N LEU A 41 3.79 -19.79 -15.50
CA LEU A 41 2.84 -20.62 -14.76
C LEU A 41 1.82 -21.32 -15.69
N ALA A 42 2.03 -21.24 -17.01
CA ALA A 42 1.26 -21.91 -18.05
C ALA A 42 -0.24 -21.58 -18.03
N LEU A 43 -0.60 -20.30 -17.91
CA LEU A 43 -2.00 -19.88 -18.06
C LEU A 43 -2.47 -20.08 -19.52
N PRO A 44 -3.48 -20.92 -19.81
CA PRO A 44 -3.82 -21.33 -21.18
C PRO A 44 -4.30 -20.21 -22.11
N SER A 45 -4.77 -19.09 -21.56
CA SER A 45 -5.43 -18.00 -22.30
C SER A 45 -4.63 -16.71 -22.29
N LEU A 46 -3.30 -16.80 -22.25
CA LEU A 46 -2.44 -15.61 -22.22
C LEU A 46 -2.40 -14.92 -23.59
N ASN A 47 -2.72 -13.63 -23.60
CA ASN A 47 -2.65 -12.82 -24.81
C ASN A 47 -1.20 -12.41 -25.13
N GLN A 48 -0.60 -13.07 -26.12
CA GLN A 48 0.77 -12.81 -26.60
C GLN A 48 0.94 -11.40 -27.19
N GLU A 49 -0.13 -10.80 -27.70
CA GLU A 49 -0.11 -9.42 -28.19
C GLU A 49 0.23 -8.44 -27.06
N LEU A 50 -0.32 -8.64 -25.86
CA LEU A 50 -0.05 -7.78 -24.69
C LEU A 50 1.41 -7.86 -24.24
N ILE A 51 2.04 -9.04 -24.36
CA ILE A 51 3.48 -9.21 -24.08
C ILE A 51 4.29 -8.37 -25.06
N GLN A 52 3.96 -8.47 -26.35
CA GLN A 52 4.66 -7.72 -27.39
C GLN A 52 4.45 -6.21 -27.24
N THR A 53 3.22 -5.75 -26.96
CA THR A 53 2.93 -4.34 -26.68
C THR A 53 3.75 -3.81 -25.51
N SER A 54 3.86 -4.59 -24.42
CA SER A 54 4.66 -4.20 -23.25
C SER A 54 6.16 -4.11 -23.58
N LYS A 55 6.68 -5.05 -24.37
CA LYS A 55 8.08 -5.02 -24.85
C LYS A 55 8.36 -3.81 -25.74
N ASP A 56 7.46 -3.48 -26.65
CA ASP A 56 7.61 -2.34 -27.57
C ASP A 56 7.55 -1.00 -26.84
N ALA A 57 6.68 -0.89 -25.83
CA ALA A 57 6.65 0.23 -24.91
C ALA A 57 7.98 0.39 -24.16
N LEU A 58 8.50 -0.68 -23.54
CA LEU A 58 9.78 -0.67 -22.82
C LEU A 58 10.95 -0.29 -23.73
N LYS A 59 11.00 -0.82 -24.96
CA LYS A 59 12.03 -0.45 -25.95
C LYS A 59 12.02 1.05 -26.25
N THR A 60 10.82 1.63 -26.38
CA THR A 60 10.66 3.08 -26.60
C THR A 60 11.16 3.87 -25.39
N ILE A 61 10.76 3.47 -24.19
CA ILE A 61 11.15 4.11 -22.93
C ILE A 61 12.67 4.07 -22.70
N VAL A 62 13.33 2.97 -23.07
CA VAL A 62 14.80 2.86 -23.00
C VAL A 62 15.49 3.91 -23.86
N THR A 63 14.98 4.19 -25.07
CA THR A 63 15.48 5.28 -25.92
C THR A 63 15.32 6.63 -25.20
N TRP A 64 14.14 6.91 -24.64
CA TRP A 64 13.92 8.17 -23.91
C TRP A 64 14.81 8.29 -22.66
N LYS A 65 15.04 7.22 -21.90
CA LYS A 65 15.98 7.22 -20.76
C LYS A 65 17.40 7.56 -21.22
N LYS A 66 17.82 7.02 -22.38
CA LYS A 66 19.14 7.33 -22.95
C LYS A 66 19.23 8.81 -23.34
N ASP A 67 18.25 9.32 -24.08
CA ASP A 67 18.19 10.73 -24.47
C ASP A 67 18.23 11.66 -23.23
N LEU A 68 17.47 11.31 -22.19
CA LEU A 68 17.47 12.03 -20.91
C LEU A 68 18.85 12.03 -20.23
N SER A 69 19.58 10.91 -20.27
CA SER A 69 20.95 10.82 -19.74
C SER A 69 21.96 11.67 -20.52
N GLU A 70 21.64 12.01 -21.78
CA GLU A 70 22.41 12.92 -22.63
C GLU A 70 21.95 14.38 -22.47
N GLY A 71 21.03 14.65 -21.54
CA GLY A 71 20.51 16.00 -21.25
C GLY A 71 19.35 16.44 -22.15
N LEU A 72 18.76 15.54 -22.94
CA LEU A 72 17.61 15.82 -23.79
C LEU A 72 16.32 15.57 -23.01
N SER A 73 15.54 16.62 -22.77
CA SER A 73 14.24 16.50 -22.11
C SER A 73 13.15 16.08 -23.11
N LEU A 74 12.31 15.13 -22.69
CA LEU A 74 11.12 14.72 -23.45
C LEU A 74 10.00 15.76 -23.32
N PHE A 75 9.96 16.43 -22.18
CA PHE A 75 8.95 17.38 -21.76
C PHE A 75 9.57 18.73 -21.39
N SER A 76 8.75 19.78 -21.44
CA SER A 76 9.09 21.08 -20.87
C SER A 76 8.04 21.54 -19.88
N ALA A 77 8.49 22.09 -18.76
CA ALA A 77 7.67 22.73 -17.74
C ALA A 77 7.05 24.04 -18.26
N SER A 78 7.66 24.66 -19.27
CA SER A 78 7.12 25.86 -19.92
C SER A 78 5.97 25.57 -20.91
N TRP A 79 5.78 24.30 -21.30
CA TRP A 79 4.75 23.93 -22.26
C TRP A 79 3.37 23.88 -21.62
N LYS A 80 2.39 24.54 -22.25
CA LYS A 80 0.97 24.41 -21.86
C LYS A 80 0.36 23.06 -22.25
N ALA A 81 0.98 22.35 -23.20
CA ALA A 81 0.57 21.05 -23.69
C ALA A 81 1.78 20.33 -24.33
N PRO A 82 1.80 18.98 -24.40
CA PRO A 82 2.86 18.22 -25.05
C PRO A 82 3.05 18.64 -26.51
N GLN A 83 4.24 19.14 -26.87
CA GLN A 83 4.48 19.74 -28.19
C GLN A 83 5.01 18.72 -29.21
N THR A 84 5.88 17.80 -28.78
CA THR A 84 6.54 16.83 -29.68
C THR A 84 5.69 15.57 -29.88
N PHE A 85 5.98 14.82 -30.95
CA PHE A 85 5.33 13.53 -31.19
C PHE A 85 5.60 12.54 -30.05
N GLU A 86 6.85 12.45 -29.59
CA GLU A 86 7.24 11.56 -28.48
C GLU A 86 6.59 11.97 -27.15
N ALA A 87 6.48 13.27 -26.84
CA ALA A 87 5.79 13.73 -25.64
C ALA A 87 4.30 13.36 -25.66
N LYS A 88 3.62 13.56 -26.80
CA LYS A 88 2.22 13.14 -26.98
C LYS A 88 2.06 11.62 -26.83
N ARG A 89 3.00 10.85 -27.36
CA ARG A 89 3.02 9.39 -27.24
C ARG A 89 3.19 8.95 -25.78
N ALA A 90 4.11 9.56 -25.03
CA ALA A 90 4.31 9.26 -23.61
C ALA A 90 3.05 9.55 -22.77
N ILE A 91 2.36 10.67 -23.04
CA ILE A 91 1.08 10.99 -22.37
C ILE A 91 0.01 9.94 -22.68
N LYS A 92 -0.11 9.50 -23.94
CA LYS A 92 -1.03 8.42 -24.30
C LYS A 92 -0.71 7.13 -23.57
N MET A 93 0.58 6.77 -23.49
CA MET A 93 1.04 5.58 -22.77
C MET A 93 0.72 5.66 -21.27
N LEU A 94 0.83 6.83 -20.64
CA LEU A 94 0.41 7.03 -19.25
C LEU A 94 -1.09 6.76 -19.07
N GLU A 95 -1.93 7.26 -19.98
CA GLU A 95 -3.38 7.02 -19.89
C GLU A 95 -3.76 5.56 -20.09
N GLU A 96 -3.12 4.87 -21.04
CA GLU A 96 -3.27 3.44 -21.26
C GLU A 96 -2.87 2.65 -20.01
N LEU A 97 -1.69 2.95 -19.44
CA LEU A 97 -1.21 2.34 -18.20
C LEU A 97 -2.16 2.58 -17.03
N ARG A 98 -2.71 3.79 -16.89
CA ARG A 98 -3.71 4.11 -15.86
C ARG A 98 -4.95 3.23 -15.99
N GLY A 99 -5.45 3.04 -17.21
CA GLY A 99 -6.57 2.13 -17.47
C GLY A 99 -6.27 0.69 -17.06
N GLU A 100 -5.07 0.20 -17.36
CA GLU A 100 -4.62 -1.13 -16.96
C GLU A 100 -4.47 -1.30 -15.44
N LEU A 101 -4.03 -0.26 -14.72
CA LEU A 101 -3.96 -0.26 -13.26
C LEU A 101 -5.37 -0.36 -12.63
N PHE A 102 -6.35 0.36 -13.16
CA PHE A 102 -7.74 0.22 -12.69
C PHE A 102 -8.30 -1.17 -12.94
N LYS A 103 -8.05 -1.76 -14.13
CA LYS A 103 -8.44 -3.15 -14.40
C LYS A 103 -7.79 -4.12 -13.43
N ALA A 104 -6.49 -3.96 -13.16
CA ALA A 104 -5.78 -4.79 -12.19
C ALA A 104 -6.37 -4.66 -10.79
N CYS A 105 -6.68 -3.43 -10.35
CA CYS A 105 -7.36 -3.18 -9.08
C CYS A 105 -8.69 -3.91 -8.97
N VAL A 106 -9.60 -3.70 -9.93
CA VAL A 106 -10.95 -4.30 -9.92
C VAL A 106 -10.88 -5.84 -9.92
N ASN A 107 -10.01 -6.40 -10.75
CA ASN A 107 -9.82 -7.85 -10.81
C ASN A 107 -9.22 -8.40 -9.51
N THR A 108 -8.26 -7.70 -8.90
CA THR A 108 -7.68 -8.10 -7.62
C THR A 108 -8.72 -8.08 -6.50
N ILE A 109 -9.52 -7.02 -6.38
CA ILE A 109 -10.63 -6.95 -5.41
C ILE A 109 -11.59 -8.13 -5.60
N LYS A 110 -11.98 -8.40 -6.86
CA LYS A 110 -12.88 -9.51 -7.18
C LYS A 110 -12.32 -10.85 -6.69
N VAL A 111 -11.04 -11.12 -6.92
CA VAL A 111 -10.41 -12.39 -6.51
C VAL A 111 -10.22 -12.45 -4.99
N LEU A 112 -9.81 -11.35 -4.35
CA LEU A 112 -9.64 -11.28 -2.90
C LEU A 112 -10.96 -11.48 -2.15
N GLY A 113 -12.08 -11.03 -2.71
CA GLY A 113 -13.43 -11.21 -2.16
C GLY A 113 -14.01 -12.62 -2.28
N LEU A 114 -13.37 -13.53 -3.02
CA LEU A 114 -13.81 -14.93 -3.09
C LEU A 114 -13.43 -15.71 -1.83
N GLU A 115 -14.30 -16.64 -1.42
CA GLU A 115 -13.96 -17.67 -0.43
C GLU A 115 -12.74 -18.50 -0.90
N TYR A 116 -11.93 -18.98 0.05
CA TYR A 116 -10.68 -19.68 -0.25
C TYR A 116 -10.88 -20.90 -1.17
N GLU A 117 -11.96 -21.64 -0.98
CA GLU A 117 -12.33 -22.83 -1.74
C GLU A 117 -12.73 -22.52 -3.19
N LYS A 118 -13.08 -21.25 -3.48
CA LYS A 118 -13.48 -20.79 -4.82
C LYS A 118 -12.30 -20.26 -5.63
N VAL A 119 -11.10 -20.19 -5.06
CA VAL A 119 -9.88 -19.74 -5.77
C VAL A 119 -9.24 -20.95 -6.46
N ASP A 120 -9.53 -21.11 -7.74
CA ASP A 120 -8.88 -22.12 -8.57
C ASP A 120 -7.42 -21.77 -8.90
N ASP A 121 -6.71 -22.71 -9.56
CA ASP A 121 -5.32 -22.52 -9.99
C ASP A 121 -5.14 -21.29 -10.90
N GLY A 122 -6.12 -20.96 -11.75
CA GLY A 122 -6.05 -19.79 -12.63
C GLY A 122 -6.05 -18.49 -11.83
N LEU A 123 -6.92 -18.40 -10.82
CA LEU A 123 -7.00 -17.26 -9.91
C LEU A 123 -5.79 -17.17 -8.97
N LEU A 124 -5.25 -18.31 -8.53
CA LEU A 124 -4.01 -18.33 -7.76
C LEU A 124 -2.82 -17.82 -8.58
N ARG A 125 -2.67 -18.28 -9.83
CA ARG A 125 -1.66 -17.75 -10.77
C ARG A 125 -1.80 -16.24 -10.95
N TYR A 126 -3.05 -15.76 -11.07
CA TYR A 126 -3.33 -14.33 -11.18
C TYR A 126 -2.86 -13.55 -9.95
N LEU A 127 -3.12 -14.01 -8.73
CA LEU A 127 -2.63 -13.34 -7.51
C LEU A 127 -1.11 -13.30 -7.45
N ILE A 128 -0.44 -14.42 -7.74
CA ILE A 128 1.03 -14.49 -7.76
C ILE A 128 1.61 -13.51 -8.78
N ALA A 129 1.06 -13.48 -10.00
CA ALA A 129 1.47 -12.54 -11.03
C ALA A 129 1.19 -11.09 -10.64
N THR A 130 0.08 -10.81 -9.96
CA THR A 130 -0.30 -9.47 -9.49
C THR A 130 0.66 -8.95 -8.42
N HIS A 131 1.07 -9.80 -7.48
CA HIS A 131 2.14 -9.46 -6.53
C HIS A 131 3.46 -9.17 -7.26
N GLY A 132 3.83 -10.02 -8.22
CA GLY A 132 5.01 -9.80 -9.06
C GLY A 132 4.97 -8.49 -9.86
N ARG A 133 3.80 -8.10 -10.38
CA ARG A 133 3.58 -6.81 -11.05
C ARG A 133 3.96 -5.66 -10.14
N PHE A 134 3.40 -5.66 -8.94
CA PHE A 134 3.62 -4.61 -7.95
C PHE A 134 5.08 -4.54 -7.51
N ALA A 135 5.66 -5.68 -7.11
CA ALA A 135 7.03 -5.76 -6.62
C ALA A 135 8.05 -5.21 -7.65
N TYR A 136 7.94 -5.65 -8.90
CA TYR A 136 8.85 -5.20 -9.97
C TYR A 136 8.58 -3.75 -10.40
N ALA A 137 7.33 -3.29 -10.42
CA ALA A 137 7.05 -1.88 -10.72
C ALA A 137 7.67 -0.97 -9.65
N ARG A 138 7.45 -1.29 -8.37
CA ARG A 138 7.99 -0.54 -7.24
C ARG A 138 9.51 -0.49 -7.27
N GLU A 139 10.16 -1.64 -7.46
CA GLU A 139 11.62 -1.71 -7.56
C GLU A 139 12.18 -0.87 -8.71
N ASN A 140 11.57 -0.93 -9.90
CA ASN A 140 12.02 -0.16 -11.06
C ASN A 140 11.82 1.35 -10.85
N TYR A 141 10.72 1.74 -10.20
CA TYR A 141 10.47 3.13 -9.85
C TYR A 141 11.56 3.69 -8.91
N ILE A 142 11.85 2.96 -7.83
CA ILE A 142 12.88 3.35 -6.84
C ILE A 142 14.26 3.37 -7.48
N ARG A 143 14.60 2.34 -8.27
CA ARG A 143 15.89 2.25 -8.96
C ARG A 143 16.10 3.40 -9.94
N GLY A 144 15.09 3.75 -10.74
CA GLY A 144 15.22 4.86 -11.69
C GLY A 144 15.40 6.22 -11.01
N HIS A 145 14.77 6.45 -9.86
CA HIS A 145 15.03 7.65 -9.05
C HIS A 145 16.42 7.67 -8.43
N LEU A 146 16.91 6.51 -7.98
CA LEU A 146 18.29 6.38 -7.50
C LEU A 146 19.30 6.67 -8.63
N GLU A 147 19.11 6.10 -9.81
CA GLU A 147 19.95 6.37 -11.00
C GLU A 147 19.96 7.86 -11.37
N PHE A 148 18.79 8.50 -11.37
CA PHE A 148 18.66 9.90 -11.74
C PHE A 148 19.25 10.85 -10.68
N SER A 149 19.00 10.60 -9.40
CA SER A 149 19.59 11.40 -8.31
C SER A 149 21.12 11.31 -8.29
N GLN A 150 21.68 10.13 -8.59
CA GLN A 150 23.12 9.95 -8.78
C GLN A 150 23.64 10.76 -9.97
N ALA A 151 22.92 10.75 -11.10
CA ALA A 151 23.28 11.53 -12.28
C ALA A 151 23.23 13.06 -12.04
N LEU A 152 22.39 13.51 -11.10
CA LEU A 152 22.30 14.89 -10.63
C LEU A 152 23.27 15.22 -9.48
N GLU A 153 24.04 14.25 -9.00
CA GLU A 153 24.93 14.37 -7.83
C GLU A 153 24.18 14.77 -6.53
N ASP A 154 22.88 14.44 -6.42
CA ASP A 154 22.06 14.70 -5.23
C ASP A 154 22.17 13.55 -4.21
N LYS A 155 23.08 13.73 -3.24
CA LYS A 155 23.37 12.71 -2.21
C LYS A 155 22.20 12.45 -1.27
N ASN A 156 21.43 13.47 -0.91
CA ASN A 156 20.30 13.30 0.03
C ASN A 156 19.20 12.47 -0.62
N LEU A 157 18.85 12.80 -1.87
CA LEU A 157 17.83 12.06 -2.61
C LEU A 157 18.28 10.61 -2.87
N SER A 158 19.57 10.42 -3.18
CA SER A 158 20.15 9.09 -3.39
C SER A 158 20.03 8.21 -2.13
N GLU A 159 20.37 8.73 -0.95
CA GLU A 159 20.33 7.95 0.30
C GLU A 159 18.87 7.62 0.69
N GLN A 160 17.93 8.54 0.46
CA GLN A 160 16.51 8.27 0.68
C GLN A 160 16.02 7.07 -0.14
N TYR A 161 16.28 7.04 -1.45
CA TYR A 161 15.82 5.94 -2.31
C TYR A 161 16.56 4.62 -2.06
N LYS A 162 17.80 4.68 -1.61
CA LYS A 162 18.58 3.49 -1.25
C LYS A 162 17.91 2.69 -0.12
N ASN A 163 17.41 3.36 0.92
CA ASN A 163 16.69 2.71 2.02
C ASN A 163 15.40 2.02 1.53
N HIS A 164 14.70 2.61 0.56
CA HIS A 164 13.50 2.00 -0.02
C HIS A 164 13.80 0.76 -0.88
N LEU A 165 14.99 0.67 -1.48
CA LEU A 165 15.36 -0.44 -2.36
C LEU A 165 15.52 -1.77 -1.60
N GLU A 166 15.92 -1.72 -0.33
CA GLU A 166 16.01 -2.92 0.54
C GLU A 166 14.63 -3.56 0.71
N ASN A 167 13.60 -2.76 0.99
CA ASN A 167 12.22 -3.23 1.10
C ASN A 167 11.71 -3.83 -0.21
N CYS A 168 12.05 -3.22 -1.36
CA CYS A 168 11.66 -3.75 -2.68
C CYS A 168 12.27 -5.12 -2.97
N SER A 169 13.46 -5.39 -2.45
CA SER A 169 14.14 -6.68 -2.63
C SER A 169 13.39 -7.83 -1.94
N ALA A 170 12.82 -7.56 -0.76
CA ALA A 170 11.97 -8.52 -0.05
C ALA A 170 10.68 -8.82 -0.83
N ASP A 171 10.03 -7.81 -1.41
CA ASP A 171 8.82 -7.98 -2.23
C ASP A 171 9.09 -8.86 -3.47
N ILE A 172 10.24 -8.67 -4.13
CA ILE A 172 10.67 -9.49 -5.28
C ILE A 172 10.97 -10.92 -4.86
N GLN A 173 11.72 -11.11 -3.77
CA GLN A 173 12.04 -12.45 -3.25
C GLN A 173 10.76 -13.23 -2.95
N LEU A 174 9.80 -12.58 -2.29
CA LEU A 174 8.49 -13.16 -2.01
C LEU A 174 7.75 -13.56 -3.31
N ALA A 175 7.79 -12.73 -4.35
CA ALA A 175 7.19 -13.10 -5.64
C ALA A 175 7.82 -14.37 -6.22
N HIS A 176 9.15 -14.52 -6.13
CA HIS A 176 9.86 -15.72 -6.59
C HIS A 176 9.53 -16.95 -5.76
N ASP A 177 9.42 -16.80 -4.44
CA ASP A 177 9.06 -17.87 -3.53
C ASP A 177 7.63 -18.37 -3.80
N LEU A 178 6.68 -17.46 -4.05
CA LEU A 178 5.32 -17.83 -4.44
C LEU A 178 5.28 -18.60 -5.77
N ILE A 179 6.03 -18.14 -6.78
CA ILE A 179 6.16 -18.84 -8.08
C ILE A 179 6.73 -20.24 -7.87
N LYS A 180 7.83 -20.37 -7.13
CA LYS A 180 8.49 -21.64 -6.88
C LYS A 180 7.57 -22.61 -6.14
N ARG A 181 6.93 -22.16 -5.05
CA ARG A 181 5.96 -22.98 -4.31
C ARG A 181 4.80 -23.45 -5.19
N PHE A 182 4.28 -22.59 -6.07
CA PHE A 182 3.23 -23.00 -7.00
C PHE A 182 3.69 -24.14 -7.93
N GLN A 183 4.92 -24.05 -8.44
CA GLN A 183 5.50 -25.04 -9.35
C GLN A 183 5.82 -26.38 -8.64
N ASP A 184 6.28 -26.32 -7.39
CA ASP A 184 6.70 -27.49 -6.62
C ASP A 184 5.50 -28.26 -6.00
N LEU A 185 4.41 -27.57 -5.65
CA LEU A 185 3.24 -28.16 -5.02
C LEU A 185 2.30 -28.84 -6.02
N LYS A 186 1.76 -30.00 -5.62
CA LYS A 186 0.65 -30.65 -6.32
C LYS A 186 -0.63 -29.82 -6.19
N PRO A 187 -1.59 -29.92 -7.13
CA PRO A 187 -2.82 -29.12 -7.09
C PRO A 187 -3.58 -29.19 -5.76
N GLU A 188 -3.65 -30.37 -5.13
CA GLU A 188 -4.33 -30.58 -3.85
C GLU A 188 -3.66 -29.90 -2.64
N GLU A 189 -2.36 -29.59 -2.73
CA GLU A 189 -1.55 -28.98 -1.67
C GLU A 189 -1.56 -27.43 -1.75
N ARG A 190 -2.10 -26.85 -2.82
CA ARG A 190 -2.04 -25.40 -3.07
C ARG A 190 -2.98 -24.57 -2.21
N LYS A 191 -3.84 -25.17 -1.39
CA LYS A 191 -4.78 -24.45 -0.52
C LYS A 191 -4.07 -23.48 0.42
N GLU A 192 -2.97 -23.89 1.04
CA GLU A 192 -2.18 -23.01 1.91
C GLU A 192 -1.53 -21.86 1.15
N LEU A 193 -1.16 -22.10 -0.12
CA LEU A 193 -0.58 -21.08 -0.98
C LEU A 193 -1.61 -20.01 -1.37
N VAL A 194 -2.90 -20.36 -1.48
CA VAL A 194 -3.98 -19.38 -1.68
C VAL A 194 -4.00 -18.38 -0.53
N SER A 195 -3.96 -18.86 0.72
CA SER A 195 -3.97 -17.98 1.90
C SER A 195 -2.78 -17.03 1.91
N ALA A 196 -1.57 -17.53 1.65
CA ALA A 196 -0.37 -16.70 1.55
C ALA A 196 -0.48 -15.67 0.41
N ALA A 197 -0.88 -16.09 -0.79
CA ALA A 197 -1.01 -15.21 -1.95
C ALA A 197 -2.07 -14.11 -1.72
N LYS A 198 -3.22 -14.47 -1.14
CA LYS A 198 -4.27 -13.49 -0.78
C LYS A 198 -3.74 -12.49 0.24
N TYR A 199 -3.10 -12.95 1.31
CA TYR A 199 -2.52 -12.10 2.34
C TYR A 199 -1.58 -11.04 1.76
N HIS A 200 -0.63 -11.46 0.92
CA HIS A 200 0.33 -10.54 0.30
C HIS A 200 -0.30 -9.61 -0.75
N CYS A 201 -1.46 -9.96 -1.29
CA CYS A 201 -2.19 -9.12 -2.24
C CYS A 201 -3.19 -8.15 -1.60
N LEU A 202 -3.44 -8.22 -0.28
CA LEU A 202 -4.51 -7.46 0.38
C LEU A 202 -4.40 -5.94 0.17
N SER A 203 -3.20 -5.38 0.18
CA SER A 203 -2.97 -3.94 0.00
C SER A 203 -2.91 -3.50 -1.47
N LEU A 204 -2.76 -4.42 -2.42
CA LEU A 204 -2.50 -4.11 -3.83
C LEU A 204 -3.63 -3.32 -4.52
N PRO A 205 -4.93 -3.54 -4.22
CA PRO A 205 -5.98 -2.66 -4.75
C PRO A 205 -5.79 -1.19 -4.37
N GLY A 206 -5.26 -0.92 -3.16
CA GLY A 206 -4.94 0.42 -2.73
C GLY A 206 -3.73 0.98 -3.47
N ALA A 207 -2.65 0.20 -3.53
CA ALA A 207 -1.45 0.56 -4.26
C ALA A 207 -1.71 0.85 -5.74
N PHE A 208 -2.55 0.06 -6.43
CA PHE A 208 -2.89 0.33 -7.83
C PHE A 208 -3.73 1.60 -8.03
N ARG A 209 -4.61 1.94 -7.08
CA ARG A 209 -5.36 3.20 -7.10
C ARG A 209 -4.44 4.40 -6.85
N ALA A 210 -3.51 4.28 -5.90
CA ALA A 210 -2.50 5.29 -5.64
C ALA A 210 -1.61 5.50 -6.88
N GLN A 211 -1.21 4.41 -7.53
CA GLN A 211 -0.46 4.49 -8.79
C GLN A 211 -1.26 5.15 -9.93
N ALA A 212 -2.57 4.94 -9.99
CA ALA A 212 -3.41 5.63 -10.96
C ALA A 212 -3.55 7.14 -10.65
N LEU A 213 -3.55 7.51 -9.36
CA LEU A 213 -3.53 8.89 -8.90
C LEU A 213 -2.21 9.58 -9.26
N ASP A 214 -1.06 8.92 -9.08
CA ASP A 214 0.25 9.43 -9.49
C ASP A 214 0.27 9.81 -10.97
N ILE A 215 -0.35 8.99 -11.82
CA ILE A 215 -0.51 9.32 -13.26
C ILE A 215 -1.34 10.58 -13.44
N ASN A 216 -2.44 10.75 -12.69
CA ASN A 216 -3.24 11.97 -12.76
C ASN A 216 -2.45 13.21 -12.32
N ILE A 217 -1.60 13.09 -11.28
CA ILE A 217 -0.69 14.16 -10.83
C ILE A 217 0.30 14.52 -11.94
N LEU A 218 0.93 13.52 -12.58
CA LEU A 218 1.85 13.75 -13.71
C LEU A 218 1.14 14.41 -14.91
N LEU A 219 -0.11 14.04 -15.16
CA LEU A 219 -0.92 14.63 -16.24
C LEU A 219 -1.45 16.03 -15.91
N ALA A 220 -1.60 16.38 -14.62
CA ALA A 220 -2.10 17.68 -14.17
C ALA A 220 -1.21 18.84 -14.66
N VAL A 221 0.09 18.59 -14.82
CA VAL A 221 1.05 19.56 -15.40
C VAL A 221 0.57 20.11 -16.75
N TYR A 222 -0.16 19.31 -17.54
CA TYR A 222 -0.67 19.69 -18.87
C TYR A 222 -2.20 19.83 -18.95
N ARG A 223 -2.93 19.45 -17.90
CA ARG A 223 -4.40 19.46 -17.85
C ARG A 223 -4.97 20.53 -16.91
N GLY A 224 -4.10 21.21 -16.17
CA GLY A 224 -4.48 22.10 -15.09
C GLY A 224 -4.49 21.39 -13.74
N PRO A 225 -4.76 22.14 -12.66
CA PRO A 225 -4.70 21.63 -11.29
C PRO A 225 -5.54 20.36 -11.11
N LEU A 226 -5.02 19.43 -10.31
CA LEU A 226 -5.75 18.23 -9.94
C LEU A 226 -7.01 18.61 -9.17
N THR A 227 -8.13 17.95 -9.46
CA THR A 227 -9.39 18.13 -8.74
C THR A 227 -9.75 16.90 -7.91
N PHE A 228 -10.60 17.07 -6.89
CA PHE A 228 -11.10 15.95 -6.09
C PHE A 228 -11.73 14.84 -6.95
N ASN A 229 -12.50 15.21 -7.96
CA ASN A 229 -13.08 14.25 -8.89
C ASN A 229 -12.02 13.46 -9.67
N GLN A 230 -10.95 14.13 -10.13
CA GLN A 230 -9.82 13.45 -10.79
C GLN A 230 -9.05 12.54 -9.83
N SER A 231 -9.07 12.83 -8.53
CA SER A 231 -8.55 11.95 -7.48
C SER A 231 -9.47 10.79 -7.12
N GLY A 232 -10.61 10.62 -7.81
CA GLY A 232 -11.56 9.54 -7.54
C GLY A 232 -12.52 9.82 -6.38
N ILE A 233 -12.60 11.06 -5.92
CA ILE A 233 -13.40 11.48 -4.76
C ILE A 233 -14.77 11.93 -5.25
N ASN A 234 -15.82 11.40 -4.63
CA ASN A 234 -17.19 11.80 -4.93
C ASN A 234 -17.54 13.14 -4.26
N ALA A 235 -18.63 13.78 -4.69
CA ALA A 235 -19.02 15.10 -4.19
C ALA A 235 -19.36 15.12 -2.68
N GLU A 236 -19.81 14.00 -2.11
CA GLU A 236 -20.12 13.89 -0.68
C GLU A 236 -18.84 13.96 0.18
N ASN A 237 -17.81 13.19 -0.19
CA ASN A 237 -16.54 13.21 0.51
C ASN A 237 -15.72 14.47 0.21
N GLU A 238 -15.89 15.10 -0.95
CA GLU A 238 -15.17 16.32 -1.33
C GLU A 238 -15.34 17.44 -0.29
N GLU A 239 -16.56 17.73 0.16
CA GLU A 239 -16.80 18.81 1.13
C GLU A 239 -16.14 18.50 2.49
N LYS A 240 -16.17 17.23 2.92
CA LYS A 240 -15.49 16.79 4.14
C LYS A 240 -13.97 16.93 4.04
N TRP A 241 -13.38 16.52 2.91
CA TRP A 241 -11.95 16.70 2.70
C TRP A 241 -11.55 18.19 2.65
N ARG A 242 -12.38 19.04 2.04
CA ARG A 242 -12.16 20.49 2.01
C ARG A 242 -12.24 21.10 3.41
N SER A 243 -13.20 20.68 4.24
CA SER A 243 -13.34 21.21 5.61
C SER A 243 -12.17 20.80 6.52
N MET A 244 -11.52 19.67 6.24
CA MET A 244 -10.25 19.24 6.85
C MET A 244 -9.03 20.00 6.30
N GLY A 245 -9.20 20.83 5.28
CA GLY A 245 -8.09 21.54 4.61
C GLY A 245 -7.21 20.64 3.74
N ALA A 246 -7.66 19.43 3.41
CA ALA A 246 -6.91 18.52 2.55
C ALA A 246 -6.95 19.00 1.08
N VAL A 247 -5.84 18.84 0.38
CA VAL A 247 -5.76 19.04 -1.07
C VAL A 247 -6.12 17.74 -1.82
N PRO A 248 -6.55 17.81 -3.10
CA PRO A 248 -6.97 16.63 -3.87
C PRO A 248 -5.95 15.49 -3.92
N GLU A 249 -4.66 15.80 -3.92
CA GLU A 249 -3.58 14.81 -3.90
C GLU A 249 -3.61 13.99 -2.60
N VAL A 250 -3.57 14.68 -1.46
CA VAL A 250 -3.56 14.04 -0.12
C VAL A 250 -4.85 13.25 0.10
N ALA A 251 -6.00 13.83 -0.20
CA ALA A 251 -7.28 13.15 -0.07
C ALA A 251 -7.38 11.93 -0.99
N GLY A 252 -6.88 12.05 -2.23
CA GLY A 252 -6.88 10.97 -3.21
C GLY A 252 -6.09 9.74 -2.75
N TYR A 253 -4.99 9.97 -2.06
CA TYR A 253 -4.16 8.93 -1.48
C TYR A 253 -4.89 8.15 -0.38
N TRP A 254 -5.57 8.82 0.55
CA TRP A 254 -6.41 8.14 1.56
C TRP A 254 -7.55 7.33 0.92
N GLU A 255 -8.23 7.93 -0.06
CA GLU A 255 -9.34 7.31 -0.80
C GLU A 255 -8.89 6.13 -1.68
N ALA A 256 -7.65 6.19 -2.19
CA ALA A 256 -7.03 5.08 -2.89
C ALA A 256 -6.93 3.84 -1.99
N TYR A 257 -6.67 4.00 -0.69
CA TYR A 257 -6.71 2.90 0.28
C TYR A 257 -8.09 2.65 0.90
N GLY A 258 -9.13 3.34 0.39
CA GLY A 258 -10.51 3.21 0.85
C GLY A 258 -10.74 3.76 2.26
N ILE A 259 -9.92 4.71 2.69
CA ILE A 259 -10.04 5.40 3.97
C ILE A 259 -10.69 6.76 3.70
N GLY A 260 -11.90 6.94 4.23
CA GLY A 260 -12.66 8.19 4.07
C GLY A 260 -12.14 9.30 4.97
N PRO A 261 -12.66 10.54 4.83
CA PRO A 261 -12.21 11.71 5.56
C PRO A 261 -12.27 11.55 7.09
N ASP A 262 -13.39 11.05 7.61
CA ASP A 262 -13.60 10.88 9.06
C ASP A 262 -12.61 9.84 9.66
N GLU A 263 -12.36 8.76 8.93
CA GLU A 263 -11.41 7.72 9.32
C GLU A 263 -9.95 8.23 9.22
N ALA A 264 -9.61 8.96 8.15
CA ALA A 264 -8.29 9.56 7.98
C ALA A 264 -7.97 10.61 9.06
N GLN A 265 -8.95 11.42 9.46
CA GLN A 265 -8.80 12.33 10.60
C GLN A 265 -8.52 11.56 11.89
N SER A 266 -9.19 10.43 12.10
CA SER A 266 -9.00 9.59 13.27
C SER A 266 -7.60 8.96 13.31
N TRP A 267 -7.08 8.47 12.19
CA TRP A 267 -5.69 8.02 12.04
C TRP A 267 -4.68 9.16 12.27
N SER A 268 -4.97 10.35 11.75
CA SER A 268 -4.12 11.54 11.92
C SER A 268 -4.06 12.00 13.38
N ASN A 269 -5.18 11.92 14.12
CA ASN A 269 -5.26 12.30 15.53
C ASN A 269 -4.37 11.43 16.44
N ILE A 270 -4.03 10.21 16.02
CA ILE A 270 -3.11 9.33 16.75
C ILE A 270 -1.68 9.37 16.19
N GLY A 271 -1.38 10.33 15.31
CA GLY A 271 -0.05 10.53 14.73
C GLY A 271 0.24 9.69 13.47
N ILE A 272 -0.74 8.98 12.90
CA ILE A 272 -0.58 8.28 11.62
C ILE A 272 -1.08 9.18 10.49
N ALA A 273 -0.16 9.93 9.88
CA ALA A 273 -0.43 10.72 8.67
C ALA A 273 -0.16 9.93 7.37
N ASP A 274 0.48 8.77 7.47
CA ASP A 274 0.78 7.91 6.32
C ASP A 274 -0.40 6.96 6.02
N HIS A 275 -1.02 7.18 4.86
CA HIS A 275 -2.12 6.39 4.33
C HIS A 275 -1.82 4.89 4.13
N GLU A 276 -0.60 4.49 3.74
CA GLU A 276 -0.26 3.08 3.54
C GLU A 276 -0.13 2.38 4.89
N LEU A 277 0.46 3.08 5.87
CA LEU A 277 0.58 2.61 7.24
C LEU A 277 -0.79 2.46 7.90
N ALA A 278 -1.67 3.46 7.77
CA ALA A 278 -3.05 3.38 8.24
C ALA A 278 -3.82 2.23 7.58
N ALA A 279 -3.65 2.06 6.27
CA ALA A 279 -4.25 0.95 5.54
C ALA A 279 -3.72 -0.40 6.03
N ALA A 280 -2.43 -0.52 6.33
CA ALA A 280 -1.85 -1.74 6.89
C ALA A 280 -2.52 -2.07 8.24
N TRP A 281 -2.59 -1.13 9.18
CA TRP A 281 -3.30 -1.35 10.45
C TRP A 281 -4.75 -1.79 10.24
N ARG A 282 -5.49 -1.06 9.42
CA ARG A 282 -6.89 -1.33 9.11
C ARG A 282 -7.12 -2.71 8.48
N LEU A 283 -6.29 -3.10 7.51
CA LEU A 283 -6.37 -4.40 6.84
C LEU A 283 -6.18 -5.58 7.80
N HIS A 284 -5.51 -5.35 8.93
CA HIS A 284 -5.34 -6.34 9.99
C HIS A 284 -6.32 -6.15 11.17
N GLY A 285 -7.42 -5.44 10.93
CA GLY A 285 -8.54 -5.33 11.87
C GLY A 285 -8.25 -4.42 13.06
N PHE A 286 -7.30 -3.49 12.93
CA PHE A 286 -7.10 -2.41 13.91
C PHE A 286 -7.88 -1.18 13.45
N ASP A 287 -8.63 -0.60 14.36
CA ASP A 287 -9.13 0.77 14.23
C ASP A 287 -8.10 1.75 14.84
N PRO A 288 -8.26 3.08 14.66
CA PRO A 288 -7.33 4.05 15.24
C PRO A 288 -7.16 3.92 16.76
N GLU A 289 -8.24 3.63 17.50
CA GLU A 289 -8.18 3.56 18.97
C GLU A 289 -7.36 2.37 19.44
N THR A 290 -7.63 1.19 18.87
CA THR A 290 -6.88 -0.03 19.14
C THR A 290 -5.43 0.08 18.65
N ALA A 291 -5.15 0.73 17.52
CA ALA A 291 -3.78 0.95 17.06
C ALA A 291 -2.97 1.89 17.97
N ARG A 292 -3.63 2.89 18.60
CA ARG A 292 -2.97 3.87 19.48
C ARG A 292 -2.18 3.18 20.59
N SER A 293 -2.74 2.20 21.28
CA SER A 293 -2.06 1.52 22.39
C SER A 293 -0.78 0.80 21.96
N TRP A 294 -0.75 0.22 20.76
CA TRP A 294 0.46 -0.40 20.21
C TRP A 294 1.52 0.63 19.84
N LEU A 295 1.12 1.77 19.26
CA LEU A 295 2.01 2.87 18.90
C LEU A 295 2.62 3.54 20.13
N GLU A 296 1.83 3.78 21.18
CA GLU A 296 2.30 4.33 22.46
C GLU A 296 3.32 3.42 23.14
N ASN A 297 3.25 2.11 22.88
CA ASN A 297 4.22 1.12 23.31
C ASN A 297 5.41 0.95 22.35
N GLY A 298 5.48 1.72 21.25
CA GLY A 298 6.55 1.66 20.26
C GLY A 298 6.53 0.41 19.38
N ILE A 299 5.37 -0.25 19.25
CA ILE A 299 5.24 -1.52 18.52
C ILE A 299 4.73 -1.24 17.10
N PRO A 300 5.52 -1.57 16.06
CA PRO A 300 5.09 -1.39 14.67
C PRO A 300 4.00 -2.41 14.27
N PRO A 301 3.20 -2.12 13.24
CA PRO A 301 2.06 -2.96 12.86
C PRO A 301 2.41 -4.43 12.65
N ILE A 302 3.52 -4.72 11.96
CA ILE A 302 3.91 -6.11 11.68
C ILE A 302 4.09 -6.95 12.95
N ILE A 303 4.62 -6.35 14.02
CA ILE A 303 4.77 -7.03 15.31
C ILE A 303 3.41 -7.09 16.01
N ALA A 304 2.65 -5.99 16.01
CA ALA A 304 1.34 -5.94 16.65
C ALA A 304 0.37 -7.00 16.12
N ILE A 305 0.36 -7.23 14.81
CA ILE A 305 -0.47 -8.24 14.15
C ILE A 305 -0.16 -9.63 14.68
N THR A 306 1.13 -10.00 14.71
CA THR A 306 1.59 -11.32 15.14
C THR A 306 1.27 -11.57 16.62
N TRP A 307 1.48 -10.58 17.48
CA TRP A 307 1.22 -10.71 18.92
C TRP A 307 -0.27 -10.69 19.26
N ARG A 308 -1.07 -9.83 18.60
CA ARG A 308 -2.52 -9.80 18.76
C ARG A 308 -3.16 -11.12 18.31
N ALA A 309 -2.68 -11.71 17.22
CA ALA A 309 -3.16 -13.03 16.76
C ALA A 309 -2.88 -14.14 17.78
N ALA A 310 -1.83 -14.00 18.60
CA ALA A 310 -1.54 -14.88 19.73
C ALA A 310 -2.28 -14.48 21.04
N GLY A 311 -3.11 -13.44 20.98
CA GLY A 311 -3.98 -12.99 22.07
C GLY A 311 -3.26 -12.18 23.15
N PHE A 312 -2.16 -11.50 22.82
CA PHE A 312 -1.45 -10.59 23.71
C PHE A 312 -1.95 -9.15 23.53
N SER A 313 -1.89 -8.35 24.61
CA SER A 313 -2.10 -6.91 24.54
C SER A 313 -0.84 -6.16 24.06
N ALA A 314 -0.97 -4.85 23.84
CA ALA A 314 0.18 -3.99 23.54
C ALA A 314 1.17 -3.95 24.72
N GLU A 315 0.68 -3.89 25.96
CA GLU A 315 1.51 -3.86 27.17
C GLU A 315 2.25 -5.18 27.37
N ASP A 316 1.56 -6.32 27.22
CA ASP A 316 2.21 -7.64 27.30
C ASP A 316 3.33 -7.74 26.26
N THR A 317 3.03 -7.34 25.02
CA THR A 317 4.00 -7.38 23.92
C THR A 317 5.20 -6.50 24.22
N SER A 318 4.96 -5.25 24.66
CA SER A 318 6.02 -4.30 25.04
C SER A 318 6.94 -4.88 26.11
N TYR A 319 6.38 -5.55 27.12
CA TYR A 319 7.13 -6.22 28.17
C TYR A 319 8.00 -7.36 27.61
N ASN A 320 7.39 -8.27 26.84
CA ASN A 320 8.10 -9.40 26.25
C ASN A 320 9.22 -8.96 25.29
N LEU A 321 9.00 -7.91 24.50
CA LEU A 321 10.03 -7.35 23.61
C LEU A 321 11.21 -6.76 24.39
N ARG A 322 10.97 -6.11 25.55
CA ARG A 322 12.05 -5.63 26.43
C ARG A 322 12.89 -6.75 27.02
N ASP A 323 12.28 -7.91 27.25
CA ASP A 323 12.94 -9.13 27.71
C ASP A 323 13.61 -9.92 26.56
N GLY A 324 13.57 -9.39 25.32
CA GLY A 324 14.17 -10.01 24.14
C GLY A 324 13.36 -11.18 23.56
N ILE A 325 12.12 -11.36 24.00
CA ILE A 325 11.22 -12.41 23.52
C ILE A 325 10.51 -11.89 22.27
N MET A 326 10.97 -12.33 21.10
CA MET A 326 10.39 -11.92 19.79
C MET A 326 9.28 -12.86 19.29
N ASP A 327 9.19 -14.06 19.86
CA ASP A 327 8.24 -15.12 19.47
C ASP A 327 7.07 -15.17 20.46
N PRO A 328 5.84 -14.83 20.07
CA PRO A 328 4.68 -14.85 20.96
C PRO A 328 4.42 -16.22 21.59
N ALA A 329 4.84 -17.32 20.97
CA ALA A 329 4.66 -18.67 21.53
C ALA A 329 5.47 -18.88 22.82
N LYS A 330 6.46 -18.01 23.09
CA LYS A 330 7.27 -18.01 24.31
C LYS A 330 6.91 -16.86 25.26
N GLY A 331 5.94 -16.03 24.86
CA GLY A 331 5.56 -14.84 25.62
C GLY A 331 4.75 -15.18 26.86
N TYR A 332 4.86 -14.32 27.86
CA TYR A 332 4.03 -14.38 29.07
C TYR A 332 2.98 -13.29 29.02
N LYS A 333 1.72 -13.65 29.27
CA LYS A 333 0.65 -12.67 29.52
C LYS A 333 0.78 -12.24 30.96
N ARG A 334 0.77 -10.94 31.23
CA ARG A 334 0.55 -10.50 32.61
C ARG A 334 -0.79 -11.07 33.03
N ALA A 335 -0.87 -11.57 34.26
CA ALA A 335 -2.19 -11.73 34.86
C ALA A 335 -2.81 -10.34 34.74
N SER A 336 -3.86 -10.20 33.91
CA SER A 336 -4.71 -9.03 34.03
C SER A 336 -5.01 -8.97 35.50
N ASP A 337 -4.62 -7.89 36.18
CA ASP A 337 -5.04 -7.65 37.54
C ASP A 337 -6.55 -7.81 37.49
N GLU A 338 -7.06 -8.99 37.86
CA GLU A 338 -8.48 -9.23 38.00
C GLU A 338 -8.84 -8.12 38.96
N PRO A 339 -9.78 -7.22 38.59
CA PRO A 339 -10.16 -6.15 39.49
C PRO A 339 -10.42 -6.85 40.81
N GLU A 340 -9.63 -6.54 41.85
CA GLU A 340 -9.84 -7.08 43.18
C GLU A 340 -11.31 -6.77 43.44
N THR A 341 -12.16 -7.79 43.29
CA THR A 341 -13.55 -7.69 43.67
C THR A 341 -13.43 -7.54 45.16
N ASP A 342 -13.43 -6.28 45.62
CA ASP A 342 -13.59 -5.90 47.01
C ASP A 342 -14.76 -6.73 47.53
N SER A 343 -14.42 -7.85 48.15
CA SER A 343 -15.37 -8.78 48.76
C SER A 343 -15.66 -8.35 50.20
N ASP A 344 -15.35 -7.08 50.51
CA ASP A 344 -15.55 -6.46 51.81
C ASP A 344 -16.96 -5.84 51.96
N GLU A 345 -17.91 -6.10 51.05
CA GLU A 345 -19.32 -5.64 51.17
C GLU A 345 -20.28 -6.64 51.87
N GLU A 346 -19.80 -7.69 52.53
CA GLU A 346 -20.68 -8.64 53.23
C GLU A 346 -20.38 -8.77 54.75
N GLU A 347 -20.32 -7.63 55.46
CA GLU A 347 -20.38 -7.65 56.94
C GLU A 347 -21.05 -6.38 57.54
N GLN A 348 -22.24 -6.00 57.05
CA GLN A 348 -23.14 -5.09 57.79
C GLN A 348 -24.61 -5.52 57.69
N GLU A 349 -24.94 -6.70 58.22
CA GLU A 349 -26.33 -7.08 58.51
C GLU A 349 -26.48 -7.72 59.90
N ILE A 350 -26.12 -6.99 60.96
CA ILE A 350 -26.56 -7.31 62.33
C ILE A 350 -26.96 -6.02 63.05
N ALA A 351 -28.19 -6.05 63.59
CA ALA A 351 -28.80 -5.13 64.56
C ALA A 351 -29.76 -4.06 64.01
N ASN A 352 -31.00 -4.48 63.76
CA ASN A 352 -32.17 -3.70 64.17
C ASN A 352 -33.34 -4.61 64.58
N THR A 353 -33.21 -5.18 65.78
CA THR A 353 -34.34 -5.58 66.63
C THR A 353 -34.78 -4.37 67.44
N ASN A 354 -36.01 -3.90 67.20
CA ASN A 354 -36.88 -3.24 68.19
C ASN A 354 -38.28 -3.15 67.57
N GLU A 355 -39.21 -3.98 68.03
CA GLU A 355 -40.23 -3.58 69.02
C GLU A 355 -41.21 -2.51 68.51
N SER A 356 -42.39 -2.94 68.04
CA SER A 356 -43.65 -2.24 68.32
C SER A 356 -44.86 -3.13 68.03
N SER A 357 -45.32 -3.78 69.09
CA SER A 357 -46.72 -3.88 69.55
C SER A 357 -47.86 -3.62 68.55
N GLU A 358 -48.72 -4.63 68.43
CA GLU A 358 -50.20 -4.55 68.34
C GLU A 358 -50.83 -3.50 69.29
N PRO A 359 -52.15 -3.15 69.24
CA PRO A 359 -53.28 -3.81 68.55
C PRO A 359 -54.29 -2.85 67.85
N GLY A 360 -55.29 -3.42 67.16
CA GLY A 360 -56.52 -2.68 66.86
C GLY A 360 -57.45 -3.36 65.85
N GLU A 361 -58.43 -4.11 66.37
CA GLU A 361 -59.64 -4.58 65.69
C GLU A 361 -60.57 -3.42 65.23
N VAL A 362 -61.68 -3.82 64.57
CA VAL A 362 -62.94 -3.09 64.26
C VAL A 362 -62.93 -2.49 62.84
N GLU A 363 -63.81 -2.82 61.89
CA GLU A 363 -65.15 -3.47 61.86
C GLU A 363 -65.36 -4.15 60.50
#